data_AF-A0A1M3M0D2-F1
#
_entry.id   AF-A0A1M3M0D2-F1
#
_cell.length_a   1.000
_cell.length_b   1.000
_cell.length_c   1.000
_cell.angle_alpha   90.00
_cell.angle_beta   90.00
_cell.angle_gamma   90.00
#
_symmetry.space_group_name_H-M   'P 1'
#
loop_
_entity.id
_entity.type
_entity.pdbx_description
1 polymer ?
#
loop_
_entity_poly.entity_id
_entity_poly.type
_entity_poly.pdbx_seq_one_letter_code
_entity_poly.pdbx_strand_id
1 'polypeptide(L)'
;MSDNQPSESNPFTTRRFIVAAVIVGVVLLCAVVLVVGTVIGGQAKPTTGPTPSSTATHSTATDADPSVCGLKGYEATSSLDDAPKSDWQLVGTIAAPTDRKGAGPGKIDTDGFRSCYAHTATGALYASANFIALGSDATTRAKLPSLIAPGPGRDAAKARSSESSDSTGYRAQIAGFKVDSYDGKNATIDLALNYSTGQLVSLVLKLTWVEGDWKFIADDSGNLPIPPAALQSLGGYTPWSGA
;
A
#
# COMPACT_ATOMS: atom_id res chain seq x y z
N MET A 1 -8.86 64.98 -14.82
CA MET A 1 -9.46 63.64 -14.94
C MET A 1 -8.43 62.64 -14.45
N SER A 2 -8.70 61.97 -13.32
CA SER A 2 -7.93 60.83 -12.85
C SER A 2 -8.93 59.75 -12.45
N ASP A 3 -9.00 58.69 -13.23
CA ASP A 3 -9.82 57.50 -12.97
C ASP A 3 -9.23 56.70 -11.82
N ASN A 4 -10.07 56.33 -10.85
CA ASN A 4 -9.74 55.49 -9.71
C ASN A 4 -10.35 54.10 -9.99
N GLN A 5 -9.54 53.07 -10.24
CA GLN A 5 -10.04 51.71 -10.40
C GLN A 5 -10.40 51.09 -9.02
N PRO A 6 -11.55 50.40 -8.89
CA PRO A 6 -11.91 49.68 -7.67
C PRO A 6 -11.16 48.34 -7.57
N SER A 7 -10.66 48.04 -6.38
CA SER A 7 -10.06 46.76 -5.99
C SER A 7 -11.08 45.61 -6.03
N GLU A 8 -10.79 44.55 -6.78
CA GLU A 8 -11.55 43.29 -6.77
C GLU A 8 -11.54 42.63 -5.38
N SER A 9 -12.73 42.28 -4.89
CA SER A 9 -12.94 41.63 -3.59
C SER A 9 -13.02 40.11 -3.76
N ASN A 10 -12.16 39.37 -3.07
CA ASN A 10 -12.07 37.91 -3.11
C ASN A 10 -13.39 37.24 -2.60
N PRO A 11 -14.06 36.37 -3.38
CA PRO A 11 -15.38 35.81 -3.04
C PRO A 11 -15.40 34.86 -1.83
N PHE A 12 -14.23 34.37 -1.39
CA PHE A 12 -14.11 33.38 -0.31
C PHE A 12 -14.14 33.96 1.11
N THR A 13 -14.18 35.28 1.27
CA THR A 13 -14.17 35.94 2.60
C THR A 13 -15.53 36.50 3.03
N THR A 14 -16.61 36.22 2.29
CA THR A 14 -17.93 36.65 2.72
C THR A 14 -18.39 35.82 3.92
N ARG A 15 -18.86 36.52 4.97
CA ARG A 15 -19.34 35.97 6.26
C ARG A 15 -20.39 34.85 6.12
N ARG A 16 -21.05 34.76 4.96
CA ARG A 16 -22.04 33.74 4.61
C ARG A 16 -21.41 32.39 4.21
N PHE A 17 -20.20 32.36 3.63
CA PHE A 17 -19.50 31.13 3.27
C PHE A 17 -18.91 30.41 4.49
N ILE A 18 -18.43 31.19 5.48
CA ILE A 18 -17.89 30.66 6.74
C ILE A 18 -18.99 29.96 7.56
N VAL A 19 -20.22 30.48 7.54
CA VAL A 19 -21.36 29.85 8.24
C VAL A 19 -21.77 28.53 7.59
N ALA A 20 -21.66 28.40 6.26
CA ALA A 20 -21.98 27.15 5.55
C ALA A 20 -20.95 26.04 5.81
N ALA A 21 -19.65 26.38 5.86
CA ALA A 21 -18.58 25.40 6.13
C ALA A 21 -18.63 24.84 7.56
N VAL A 22 -19.03 25.66 8.55
CA VAL A 22 -19.18 25.23 9.94
C VAL A 22 -20.37 24.27 10.11
N ILE A 23 -21.47 24.48 9.39
CA ILE A 23 -22.64 23.60 9.47
C ILE A 23 -22.34 22.21 8.88
N VAL A 24 -21.61 22.13 7.76
CA VAL A 24 -21.21 20.83 7.16
C VAL A 24 -20.21 20.08 8.05
N GLY A 25 -19.28 20.79 8.69
CA GLY A 25 -18.35 20.21 9.68
C GLY A 25 -19.04 19.65 10.92
N VAL A 26 -20.05 20.35 11.46
CA VAL A 26 -20.79 19.91 12.65
C VAL A 26 -21.72 18.72 12.37
N VAL A 27 -22.32 18.64 11.18
CA VAL A 27 -23.18 17.49 10.79
C VAL A 27 -22.37 16.21 10.61
N LEU A 28 -21.16 16.28 10.05
CA LEU A 28 -20.26 15.12 9.94
C LEU A 28 -19.71 14.66 11.30
N LEU A 29 -19.49 15.59 12.24
CA LEU A 29 -18.96 15.28 13.56
C LEU A 29 -20.04 14.68 14.50
N CYS A 30 -21.30 15.09 14.37
CA CYS A 30 -22.42 14.49 15.11
C CYS A 30 -22.76 13.05 14.66
N ALA A 31 -22.48 12.68 13.41
CA ALA A 31 -22.69 11.32 12.91
C ALA A 31 -21.66 10.31 13.49
N VAL A 32 -20.47 10.77 13.84
CA VAL A 32 -19.38 9.92 14.38
C VAL A 32 -19.53 9.68 15.90
N VAL A 33 -20.19 10.58 16.64
CA VAL A 33 -20.32 10.47 18.11
C VAL A 33 -21.47 9.57 18.56
N LEU A 34 -22.42 9.20 17.69
CA LEU A 34 -23.60 8.40 18.07
C LEU A 34 -23.48 6.88 17.86
N VAL A 35 -22.33 6.35 17.41
CA VAL A 35 -22.13 4.89 17.24
C VAL A 35 -21.19 4.27 18.29
N VAL A 36 -20.55 5.07 19.15
CA VAL A 36 -19.61 4.59 20.19
C VAL A 36 -20.26 4.51 21.60
N GLY A 37 -21.59 4.45 21.68
CA GLY A 37 -22.32 4.31 22.94
C GLY A 37 -23.07 2.99 23.01
N THR A 38 -22.65 2.11 23.94
CA THR A 38 -23.26 0.83 24.35
C THR A 38 -22.83 -0.37 23.49
N VAL A 39 -22.14 -1.40 24.00
CA VAL A 39 -22.38 -2.15 25.25
C VAL A 39 -21.05 -2.65 25.85
N ILE A 40 -20.89 -2.40 27.14
CA ILE A 40 -19.85 -2.95 28.03
C ILE A 40 -20.42 -4.21 28.69
N GLY A 41 -19.59 -5.26 28.85
CA GLY A 41 -19.74 -6.18 29.98
C GLY A 41 -19.21 -7.59 29.79
N GLY A 42 -18.11 -7.92 30.46
CA GLY A 42 -17.73 -9.31 30.73
C GLY A 42 -16.24 -9.54 31.02
N GLN A 43 -15.84 -9.38 32.27
CA GLN A 43 -14.51 -9.77 32.78
C GLN A 43 -14.27 -11.28 32.65
N ALA A 44 -13.04 -11.67 32.29
CA ALA A 44 -12.42 -12.90 32.77
C ALA A 44 -10.90 -12.71 32.95
N LYS A 45 -10.40 -13.26 34.06
CA LYS A 45 -9.09 -13.12 34.71
C LYS A 45 -7.97 -13.92 34.01
N PRO A 46 -6.67 -13.60 34.20
CA PRO A 46 -5.57 -14.25 33.50
C PRO A 46 -5.23 -15.62 34.09
N THR A 47 -4.98 -16.61 33.23
CA THR A 47 -4.35 -17.90 33.56
C THR A 47 -3.05 -18.04 32.78
N THR A 48 -1.96 -18.14 33.54
CA THR A 48 -0.62 -18.53 33.11
C THR A 48 -0.59 -20.00 32.67
N GLY A 49 0.05 -20.28 31.53
CA GLY A 49 0.34 -21.62 30.99
C GLY A 49 1.45 -21.56 29.95
N PRO A 50 2.26 -22.62 29.76
CA PRO A 50 3.70 -22.51 29.53
C PRO A 50 4.12 -22.24 28.08
N THR A 51 5.27 -21.56 27.97
CA THR A 51 6.10 -21.35 26.78
C THR A 51 6.45 -22.67 26.07
N PRO A 52 6.14 -22.84 24.78
CA PRO A 52 6.92 -23.71 23.93
C PRO A 52 8.12 -22.91 23.37
N SER A 53 9.33 -23.33 23.73
CA SER A 53 10.52 -23.02 22.94
C SER A 53 10.34 -23.66 21.57
N SER A 54 10.00 -22.87 20.56
CA SER A 54 10.12 -23.30 19.18
C SER A 54 11.53 -22.95 18.72
N THR A 55 12.38 -23.97 18.64
CA THR A 55 13.64 -23.90 17.91
C THR A 55 13.33 -23.40 16.50
N ALA A 56 13.75 -22.18 16.18
CA ALA A 56 13.65 -21.63 14.83
C ALA A 56 14.49 -22.51 13.89
N THR A 57 13.82 -23.43 13.21
CA THR A 57 14.43 -24.11 12.08
C THR A 57 14.41 -23.09 10.97
N HIS A 58 15.56 -22.50 10.67
CA HIS A 58 15.74 -21.73 9.44
C HIS A 58 15.32 -22.62 8.28
N SER A 59 14.11 -22.40 7.79
CA SER A 59 13.59 -23.11 6.63
C SER A 59 14.39 -22.59 5.45
N THR A 60 15.39 -23.37 5.04
CA THR A 60 16.08 -23.17 3.78
C THR A 60 15.01 -23.10 2.70
N ALA A 61 14.87 -21.94 2.05
CA ALA A 61 14.00 -21.73 0.92
C ALA A 61 14.20 -22.87 -0.07
N THR A 62 13.26 -23.79 -0.10
CA THR A 62 13.28 -24.89 -1.06
C THR A 62 12.93 -24.26 -2.40
N ASP A 63 13.57 -24.66 -3.50
CA ASP A 63 13.26 -24.18 -4.87
C ASP A 63 11.85 -24.60 -5.36
N ALA A 64 10.93 -24.89 -4.44
CA ALA A 64 9.57 -25.27 -4.70
C ALA A 64 8.78 -24.02 -5.13
N ASP A 65 8.36 -23.97 -6.40
CA ASP A 65 7.49 -22.92 -6.96
C ASP A 65 8.20 -21.58 -7.32
N PRO A 66 9.08 -21.59 -8.33
CA PRO A 66 9.69 -20.36 -8.85
C PRO A 66 8.64 -19.44 -9.48
N SER A 67 8.94 -18.15 -9.51
CA SER A 67 8.11 -17.14 -10.16
C SER A 67 8.00 -17.39 -11.68
N VAL A 68 7.07 -16.71 -12.34
CA VAL A 68 6.76 -16.85 -13.77
C VAL A 68 7.96 -16.61 -14.71
N CYS A 69 8.98 -15.87 -14.26
CA CYS A 69 10.24 -15.68 -15.00
C CYS A 69 11.38 -16.61 -14.55
N GLY A 70 11.10 -17.62 -13.73
CA GLY A 70 12.09 -18.54 -13.17
C GLY A 70 12.86 -17.98 -11.97
N LEU A 71 12.45 -16.84 -11.41
CA LEU A 71 13.05 -16.29 -10.21
C LEU A 71 12.79 -17.23 -9.03
N LYS A 72 13.86 -17.60 -8.34
CA LYS A 72 13.85 -18.61 -7.28
C LYS A 72 13.48 -18.02 -5.94
N GLY A 73 13.06 -18.88 -5.03
CA GLY A 73 12.76 -18.53 -3.64
C GLY A 73 11.32 -18.86 -3.29
N TYR A 74 11.16 -19.59 -2.19
CA TYR A 74 9.87 -19.94 -1.62
C TYR A 74 9.95 -19.97 -0.10
N GLU A 75 8.91 -19.45 0.54
CA GLU A 75 8.72 -19.47 1.98
C GLU A 75 7.30 -19.95 2.30
N ALA A 76 7.15 -20.91 3.22
CA ALA A 76 5.84 -21.32 3.73
C ALA A 76 5.34 -20.38 4.85
N THR A 77 6.27 -19.71 5.52
CA THR A 77 6.03 -18.75 6.61
C THR A 77 7.00 -17.59 6.45
N SER A 78 6.59 -16.38 6.85
CA SER A 78 7.42 -15.18 6.69
C SER A 78 8.74 -15.32 7.46
N SER A 79 9.85 -15.00 6.80
CA SER A 79 11.16 -14.82 7.45
C SER A 79 11.52 -13.34 7.63
N LEU A 80 10.61 -12.41 7.34
CA LEU A 80 10.82 -10.97 7.51
C LEU A 80 10.64 -10.55 8.97
N ASP A 81 11.67 -10.76 9.77
CA ASP A 81 11.74 -10.27 11.16
C ASP A 81 12.37 -8.85 11.22
N ASP A 82 13.15 -8.48 10.20
CA ASP A 82 13.86 -7.21 10.09
C ASP A 82 13.72 -6.60 8.68
N ALA A 83 14.17 -5.35 8.52
CA ALA A 83 14.18 -4.68 7.22
C ALA A 83 15.13 -5.40 6.23
N PRO A 84 14.66 -5.79 5.03
CA PRO A 84 15.52 -6.44 4.06
C PRO A 84 16.53 -5.45 3.49
N LYS A 85 17.77 -5.90 3.32
CA LYS A 85 18.79 -5.15 2.56
C LYS A 85 18.31 -5.05 1.11
N SER A 86 18.17 -3.83 0.62
CA SER A 86 17.51 -3.55 -0.65
C SER A 86 18.32 -2.50 -1.40
N ASP A 87 18.54 -2.73 -2.69
CA ASP A 87 18.92 -1.64 -3.59
C ASP A 87 17.65 -0.85 -3.95
N TRP A 88 17.80 0.43 -4.27
CA TRP A 88 16.65 1.30 -4.55
C TRP A 88 16.82 2.00 -5.89
N GLN A 89 15.70 2.14 -6.60
CA GLN A 89 15.62 2.84 -7.88
C GLN A 89 14.37 3.71 -7.93
N LEU A 90 14.49 4.92 -8.47
CA LEU A 90 13.35 5.80 -8.66
C LEU A 90 12.43 5.25 -9.76
N VAL A 91 11.15 5.11 -9.46
CA VAL A 91 10.08 4.73 -10.40
C VAL A 91 8.98 5.77 -10.28
N GLY A 92 8.73 6.51 -11.36
CA GLY A 92 7.90 7.72 -11.30
C GLY A 92 8.45 8.70 -10.27
N THR A 93 7.72 8.90 -9.17
CA THR A 93 8.09 9.82 -8.08
C THR A 93 8.53 9.11 -6.80
N ILE A 94 8.57 7.76 -6.77
CA ILE A 94 8.78 6.96 -5.55
C ILE A 94 10.01 6.06 -5.72
N ALA A 95 10.89 6.03 -4.71
CA ALA A 95 11.98 5.05 -4.67
C ALA A 95 11.40 3.66 -4.39
N ALA A 96 11.70 2.69 -5.26
CA ALA A 96 11.23 1.32 -5.18
C ALA A 96 12.40 0.35 -5.01
N PRO A 97 12.24 -0.70 -4.19
CA PRO A 97 13.29 -1.66 -3.91
C PRO A 97 13.53 -2.57 -5.12
N THR A 98 14.75 -3.07 -5.26
CA THR A 98 15.17 -4.02 -6.29
C THR A 98 16.22 -4.99 -5.74
N ASP A 99 16.05 -6.26 -6.11
CA ASP A 99 16.99 -7.35 -5.91
C ASP A 99 16.70 -8.40 -7.01
N ARG A 100 17.29 -8.20 -8.18
CA ARG A 100 16.99 -9.01 -9.39
C ARG A 100 17.31 -10.50 -9.25
N LYS A 101 18.12 -10.89 -8.26
CA LYS A 101 18.56 -12.27 -8.05
C LYS A 101 17.90 -12.92 -6.82
N GLY A 102 17.31 -12.13 -5.92
CA GLY A 102 16.52 -12.61 -4.80
C GLY A 102 15.06 -12.18 -4.92
N ALA A 103 14.64 -11.15 -4.18
CA ALA A 103 13.22 -10.84 -4.00
C ALA A 103 12.49 -10.31 -5.26
N GLY A 104 13.23 -9.78 -6.24
CA GLY A 104 12.71 -9.19 -7.47
C GLY A 104 12.82 -7.66 -7.50
N PRO A 105 12.24 -6.98 -8.50
CA PRO A 105 11.58 -7.57 -9.66
C PRO A 105 12.59 -8.35 -10.52
N GLY A 106 12.23 -9.58 -10.90
CA GLY A 106 12.98 -10.41 -11.84
C GLY A 106 12.82 -9.94 -13.29
N LYS A 107 11.76 -9.18 -13.57
CA LYS A 107 11.51 -8.58 -14.89
C LYS A 107 11.21 -7.09 -14.77
N ILE A 108 11.93 -6.30 -15.56
CA ILE A 108 11.68 -4.87 -15.77
C ILE A 108 11.54 -4.68 -17.28
N ASP A 109 10.35 -4.31 -17.74
CA ASP A 109 10.07 -4.04 -19.15
C ASP A 109 10.73 -2.72 -19.61
N THR A 110 10.78 -2.49 -20.92
CA THR A 110 11.43 -1.29 -21.51
C THR A 110 10.79 0.03 -21.07
N ASP A 111 9.50 0.01 -20.73
CA ASP A 111 8.77 1.16 -20.18
C ASP A 111 8.83 1.24 -18.65
N GLY A 112 9.69 0.44 -18.02
CA GLY A 112 9.90 0.44 -16.58
C GLY A 112 8.87 -0.35 -15.79
N PHE A 113 7.92 -1.04 -16.44
CA PHE A 113 6.96 -1.90 -15.74
C PHE A 113 7.65 -3.07 -15.05
N ARG A 114 7.32 -3.33 -13.78
CA ARG A 114 8.03 -4.29 -12.92
C ARG A 114 7.14 -5.45 -12.52
N SER A 115 7.66 -6.67 -12.61
CA SER A 115 6.94 -7.91 -12.31
C SER A 115 7.92 -9.03 -11.97
N CYS A 116 7.37 -10.22 -11.68
CA CYS A 116 8.11 -11.42 -11.32
C CYS A 116 8.87 -11.29 -10.00
N TYR A 117 8.16 -11.45 -8.88
CA TYR A 117 8.73 -11.42 -7.53
C TYR A 117 8.84 -12.83 -6.97
N ALA A 118 9.85 -13.10 -6.15
CA ALA A 118 10.05 -14.42 -5.53
C ALA A 118 8.84 -14.83 -4.67
N HIS A 119 8.56 -16.13 -4.54
CA HIS A 119 7.44 -16.65 -3.75
C HIS A 119 7.73 -16.62 -2.23
N THR A 120 8.17 -15.46 -1.74
CA THR A 120 8.61 -15.23 -0.36
C THR A 120 7.90 -14.03 0.25
N ALA A 121 7.98 -13.86 1.58
CA ALA A 121 7.44 -12.66 2.23
C ALA A 121 8.16 -11.40 1.75
N THR A 122 9.48 -11.49 1.53
CA THR A 122 10.28 -10.39 0.94
C THR A 122 9.83 -10.07 -0.49
N GLY A 123 9.52 -11.08 -1.30
CA GLY A 123 8.95 -10.87 -2.64
C GLY A 123 7.60 -10.16 -2.60
N ALA A 124 6.71 -10.52 -1.67
CA ALA A 124 5.42 -9.85 -1.49
C ALA A 124 5.57 -8.38 -1.06
N LEU A 125 6.52 -8.10 -0.16
CA LEU A 125 6.87 -6.74 0.26
C LEU A 125 7.40 -5.91 -0.92
N TYR A 126 8.30 -6.48 -1.72
CA TYR A 126 8.85 -5.83 -2.91
C TYR A 126 7.80 -5.57 -3.98
N ALA A 127 6.89 -6.53 -4.21
CA ALA A 127 5.76 -6.37 -5.11
C ALA A 127 4.88 -5.19 -4.65
N SER A 128 4.57 -5.13 -3.36
CA SER A 128 3.79 -4.07 -2.73
C SER A 128 4.40 -2.69 -2.93
N ALA A 129 5.70 -2.55 -2.61
CA ALA A 129 6.44 -1.30 -2.78
C ALA A 129 6.48 -0.84 -4.24
N ASN A 130 6.76 -1.75 -5.17
CA ASN A 130 6.84 -1.44 -6.59
C ASN A 130 5.45 -1.15 -7.19
N PHE A 131 4.36 -1.76 -6.72
CA PHE A 131 3.00 -1.45 -7.19
C PHE A 131 2.62 0.01 -6.94
N ILE A 132 2.97 0.54 -5.77
CA ILE A 132 2.76 1.96 -5.43
C ILE A 132 3.65 2.85 -6.31
N ALA A 133 4.92 2.49 -6.46
CA ALA A 133 5.84 3.25 -7.30
C ALA A 133 5.41 3.29 -8.78
N LEU A 134 4.98 2.15 -9.34
CA LEU A 134 4.41 2.05 -10.69
C LEU A 134 3.12 2.86 -10.85
N GLY A 135 2.33 3.03 -9.79
CA GLY A 135 1.14 3.89 -9.84
C GLY A 135 1.44 5.38 -9.81
N SER A 136 2.62 5.77 -9.33
CA SER A 136 3.10 7.14 -9.39
C SER A 136 3.54 7.56 -10.80
N ASP A 137 3.91 6.59 -11.65
CA ASP A 137 4.33 6.80 -13.03
C ASP A 137 3.14 6.63 -14.01
N ALA A 138 2.88 7.66 -14.82
CA ALA A 138 1.79 7.64 -15.79
C ALA A 138 2.00 6.59 -16.89
N THR A 139 3.25 6.25 -17.22
CA THR A 139 3.58 5.31 -18.30
C THR A 139 3.23 3.86 -17.93
N THR A 140 3.38 3.49 -16.66
CA THR A 140 3.12 2.13 -16.17
C THR A 140 1.72 1.97 -15.58
N ARG A 141 1.02 3.06 -15.25
CA ARG A 141 -0.29 3.03 -14.59
C ARG A 141 -1.34 2.22 -15.35
N ALA A 142 -1.40 2.35 -16.68
CA ALA A 142 -2.35 1.61 -17.52
C ALA A 142 -2.14 0.08 -17.45
N LYS A 143 -0.95 -0.38 -17.06
CA LYS A 143 -0.62 -1.81 -16.92
C LYS A 143 -0.88 -2.36 -15.53
N LEU A 144 -1.09 -1.52 -14.50
CA LEU A 144 -1.32 -1.96 -13.12
C LEU A 144 -2.43 -3.02 -12.95
N PRO A 145 -3.54 -2.99 -13.72
CA PRO A 145 -4.56 -4.02 -13.58
C PRO A 145 -4.04 -5.45 -13.85
N SER A 146 -2.95 -5.62 -14.60
CA SER A 146 -2.29 -6.93 -14.80
C SER A 146 -1.60 -7.50 -13.54
N LEU A 147 -1.40 -6.66 -12.52
CA LEU A 147 -0.87 -7.05 -11.21
C LEU A 147 -1.99 -7.42 -10.21
N ILE A 148 -3.25 -7.16 -10.52
CA ILE A 148 -4.40 -7.56 -9.67
C ILE A 148 -4.70 -9.04 -9.91
N ALA A 149 -5.17 -9.81 -8.93
CA ALA A 149 -5.52 -11.23 -9.09
C ALA A 149 -6.67 -11.41 -10.11
N PRO A 150 -6.76 -12.54 -10.84
CA PRO A 150 -7.85 -12.78 -11.78
C PRO A 150 -9.23 -12.72 -11.09
N GLY A 151 -10.20 -12.03 -11.70
CA GLY A 151 -11.56 -11.90 -11.17
C GLY A 151 -12.22 -10.56 -11.51
N PRO A 152 -13.46 -10.32 -11.02
CA PRO A 152 -14.23 -9.11 -11.32
C PRO A 152 -13.47 -7.82 -11.00
N GLY A 153 -12.71 -7.78 -9.90
CA GLY A 153 -11.90 -6.62 -9.54
C GLY A 153 -10.82 -6.26 -10.55
N ARG A 154 -10.15 -7.26 -11.15
CA ARG A 154 -9.17 -7.03 -12.24
C ARG A 154 -9.87 -6.43 -13.45
N ASP A 155 -11.05 -6.92 -13.81
CA ASP A 155 -11.77 -6.46 -14.99
C ASP A 155 -12.34 -5.05 -14.79
N ALA A 156 -12.86 -4.73 -13.60
CA ALA A 156 -13.29 -3.38 -13.24
C ALA A 156 -12.11 -2.38 -13.24
N ALA A 157 -10.94 -2.79 -12.73
CA ALA A 157 -9.75 -1.95 -12.76
C ALA A 157 -9.25 -1.67 -14.19
N LYS A 158 -9.32 -2.67 -15.08
CA LYS A 158 -9.00 -2.48 -16.51
C LYS A 158 -9.94 -1.46 -17.17
N ALA A 159 -11.25 -1.61 -16.96
CA ALA A 159 -12.24 -0.70 -17.54
C ALA A 159 -12.01 0.76 -17.12
N ARG A 160 -11.70 1.00 -15.83
CA ARG A 160 -11.35 2.36 -15.36
C ARG A 160 -10.04 2.88 -15.91
N SER A 161 -9.03 2.02 -16.09
CA SER A 161 -7.73 2.43 -16.62
C SER A 161 -7.80 2.90 -18.08
N SER A 162 -8.78 2.42 -18.86
CA SER A 162 -9.04 2.91 -20.22
C SER A 162 -9.76 4.27 -20.26
N GLU A 163 -10.36 4.70 -19.14
CA GLU A 163 -11.17 5.93 -19.06
C GLU A 163 -10.40 7.12 -18.43
N SER A 164 -9.38 6.86 -17.61
CA SER A 164 -8.66 7.88 -16.85
C SER A 164 -7.25 8.13 -17.41
N SER A 165 -7.05 9.28 -18.07
CA SER A 165 -5.74 9.71 -18.60
C SER A 165 -5.00 10.73 -17.71
N ASP A 166 -5.68 11.37 -16.75
CA ASP A 166 -5.24 12.67 -16.22
C ASP A 166 -5.00 12.72 -14.69
N SER A 167 -4.63 11.61 -14.04
CA SER A 167 -4.20 11.72 -12.63
C SER A 167 -2.72 12.11 -12.54
N THR A 168 -2.43 13.34 -12.10
CA THR A 168 -1.09 13.75 -11.66
C THR A 168 -0.60 12.76 -10.59
N GLY A 169 0.56 12.15 -10.81
CA GLY A 169 1.14 11.20 -9.85
C GLY A 169 1.27 11.82 -8.46
N TYR A 170 0.94 11.05 -7.43
CA TYR A 170 1.15 11.48 -6.04
C TYR A 170 2.65 11.44 -5.70
N ARG A 171 3.07 12.25 -4.72
CA ARG A 171 4.47 12.30 -4.25
C ARG A 171 4.54 11.77 -2.83
N ALA A 172 5.08 10.57 -2.68
CA ALA A 172 5.32 9.93 -1.40
C ALA A 172 6.61 9.11 -1.45
N GLN A 173 7.18 8.78 -0.29
CA GLN A 173 8.28 7.82 -0.16
C GLN A 173 7.89 6.75 0.85
N ILE A 174 8.39 5.53 0.67
CA ILE A 174 8.21 4.47 1.65
C ILE A 174 9.08 4.81 2.87
N ALA A 175 8.47 4.76 4.05
CA ALA A 175 9.12 5.05 5.33
C ALA A 175 9.27 3.80 6.21
N GLY A 176 8.44 2.78 5.98
CA GLY A 176 8.50 1.51 6.69
C GLY A 176 7.42 0.55 6.24
N PHE A 177 7.41 -0.64 6.83
CA PHE A 177 6.42 -1.67 6.51
C PHE A 177 6.02 -2.49 7.75
N LYS A 178 4.92 -3.22 7.62
CA LYS A 178 4.58 -4.38 8.46
C LYS A 178 4.15 -5.54 7.57
N VAL A 179 4.45 -6.74 8.02
CA VAL A 179 3.84 -7.96 7.50
C VAL A 179 2.73 -8.34 8.47
N ASP A 180 1.49 -7.99 8.14
CA ASP A 180 0.33 -8.26 9.01
C ASP A 180 -0.04 -9.75 8.98
N SER A 181 0.13 -10.40 7.82
CA SER A 181 -0.02 -11.85 7.69
C SER A 181 0.75 -12.40 6.49
N TYR A 182 1.19 -13.66 6.60
CA TYR A 182 1.78 -14.42 5.50
C TYR A 182 1.61 -15.92 5.77
N ASP A 183 1.11 -16.67 4.77
CA ASP A 183 0.87 -18.12 4.88
C ASP A 183 1.48 -18.94 3.72
N GLY A 184 2.41 -18.35 2.96
CA GLY A 184 3.01 -18.97 1.78
C GLY A 184 2.09 -19.05 0.56
N LYS A 185 0.87 -18.49 0.63
CA LYS A 185 -0.01 -18.29 -0.53
C LYS A 185 -0.61 -16.88 -0.56
N ASN A 186 -0.86 -16.29 0.59
CA ASN A 186 -1.43 -14.98 0.77
C ASN A 186 -0.50 -14.15 1.65
N ALA A 187 -0.47 -12.84 1.40
CA ALA A 187 0.26 -11.88 2.19
C ALA A 187 -0.60 -10.65 2.44
N THR A 188 -0.50 -10.06 3.62
CA THR A 188 -1.01 -8.72 3.92
C THR A 188 0.17 -7.85 4.33
N ILE A 189 0.47 -6.85 3.52
CA ILE A 189 1.59 -5.93 3.72
C ILE A 189 1.03 -4.54 3.98
N ASP A 190 1.38 -3.93 5.10
CA ASP A 190 1.04 -2.54 5.39
C ASP A 190 2.27 -1.66 5.16
N LEU A 191 2.18 -0.75 4.18
CA LEU A 191 3.24 0.22 3.91
C LEU A 191 2.95 1.54 4.62
N ALA A 192 3.94 2.04 5.37
CA ALA A 192 3.95 3.41 5.81
C ALA A 192 4.54 4.30 4.71
N LEU A 193 3.72 5.22 4.18
CA LEU A 193 4.09 6.19 3.16
C LEU A 193 4.22 7.57 3.78
N ASN A 194 5.34 8.24 3.53
CA ASN A 194 5.55 9.65 3.87
C ASN A 194 5.31 10.52 2.64
N TYR A 195 4.23 11.28 2.65
CA TYR A 195 3.90 12.21 1.57
C TYR A 195 4.78 13.46 1.63
N SER A 196 4.97 14.15 0.51
CA SER A 196 5.74 15.40 0.48
C SER A 196 5.17 16.52 1.35
N THR A 197 3.92 16.38 1.81
CA THR A 197 3.27 17.27 2.79
C THR A 197 3.69 16.99 4.24
N GLY A 198 4.46 15.93 4.49
CA GLY A 198 4.84 15.44 5.81
C GLY A 198 3.82 14.50 6.46
N GLN A 199 2.71 14.21 5.78
CA GLN A 199 1.71 13.28 6.28
C GLN A 199 2.18 11.83 6.13
N LEU A 200 2.12 11.07 7.23
CA LEU A 200 2.30 9.62 7.21
C LEU A 200 0.95 8.93 6.98
N VAL A 201 0.95 7.93 6.10
CA VAL A 201 -0.24 7.15 5.72
C VAL A 201 0.09 5.66 5.74
N SER A 202 -0.76 4.88 6.37
CA SER A 202 -0.81 3.42 6.25
C SER A 202 -1.57 3.03 4.99
N LEU A 203 -0.99 2.09 4.26
CA LEU A 203 -1.59 1.50 3.07
C LEU A 203 -1.47 -0.02 3.12
N VAL A 204 -2.58 -0.67 3.46
CA VAL A 204 -2.65 -2.12 3.58
C VAL A 204 -2.97 -2.75 2.22
N LEU A 205 -2.06 -3.60 1.75
CA LEU A 205 -2.11 -4.30 0.48
C LEU A 205 -2.27 -5.79 0.75
N LYS A 206 -3.35 -6.38 0.22
CA LYS A 206 -3.56 -7.82 0.24
C LYS A 206 -3.08 -8.44 -1.06
N LEU A 207 -2.30 -9.51 -0.98
CA LEU A 207 -1.74 -10.21 -2.13
C LEU A 207 -2.06 -11.71 -2.03
N THR A 208 -2.14 -12.35 -3.19
CA THR A 208 -2.22 -13.81 -3.32
C THR A 208 -1.25 -14.26 -4.40
N TRP A 209 -0.60 -15.39 -4.17
CA TRP A 209 0.27 -16.05 -5.13
C TRP A 209 -0.59 -16.80 -6.15
N VAL A 210 -0.58 -16.33 -7.38
CA VAL A 210 -1.34 -16.91 -8.49
C VAL A 210 -0.70 -16.51 -9.82
N GLU A 211 -0.83 -17.35 -10.84
CA GLU A 211 -0.17 -17.13 -12.14
C GLU A 211 1.37 -17.00 -12.02
N GLY A 212 1.97 -17.60 -10.99
CA GLY A 212 3.42 -17.58 -10.73
C GLY A 212 3.97 -16.22 -10.30
N ASP A 213 3.15 -15.34 -9.72
CA ASP A 213 3.61 -14.06 -9.19
C ASP A 213 2.70 -13.61 -8.02
N TRP A 214 3.14 -12.60 -7.28
CA TRP A 214 2.30 -11.94 -6.29
C TRP A 214 1.29 -11.02 -6.98
N LYS A 215 0.00 -11.27 -6.78
CA LYS A 215 -1.10 -10.48 -7.34
C LYS A 215 -1.92 -9.80 -6.26
N PHE A 216 -2.29 -8.53 -6.46
CA PHE A 216 -3.08 -7.74 -5.52
C PHE A 216 -4.55 -8.17 -5.52
N ILE A 217 -5.14 -8.28 -4.35
CA ILE A 217 -6.57 -8.55 -4.19
C ILE A 217 -7.31 -7.21 -4.25
N ALA A 218 -8.29 -7.11 -5.14
CA ALA A 218 -9.19 -5.97 -5.27
C ALA A 218 -10.64 -6.41 -5.00
N ASP A 219 -11.49 -5.47 -4.61
CA ASP A 219 -12.94 -5.66 -4.57
C ASP A 219 -13.54 -5.76 -5.99
N ASP A 220 -14.82 -6.06 -6.11
CA ASP A 220 -15.50 -6.19 -7.42
C ASP A 220 -15.56 -4.88 -8.23
N SER A 221 -15.28 -3.73 -7.58
CA SER A 221 -15.14 -2.42 -8.23
C SER A 221 -13.68 -2.12 -8.66
N GLY A 222 -12.76 -3.05 -8.39
CA GLY A 222 -11.34 -2.97 -8.69
C GLY A 222 -10.55 -2.06 -7.76
N ASN A 223 -11.10 -1.72 -6.58
CA ASN A 223 -10.41 -0.93 -5.57
C ASN A 223 -9.68 -1.84 -4.58
N LEU A 224 -8.68 -1.30 -3.90
CA LEU A 224 -8.07 -1.99 -2.77
C LEU A 224 -9.12 -2.12 -1.65
N PRO A 225 -9.26 -3.31 -1.03
CA PRO A 225 -10.35 -3.59 -0.10
C PRO A 225 -10.22 -2.91 1.27
N ILE A 226 -9.04 -2.37 1.60
CA ILE A 226 -8.78 -1.66 2.85
C ILE A 226 -8.44 -0.20 2.52
N PRO A 227 -9.21 0.77 3.04
CA PRO A 227 -8.92 2.19 2.81
C PRO A 227 -7.63 2.61 3.54
N PRO A 228 -6.85 3.55 2.98
CA PRO A 228 -5.69 4.11 3.66
C PRO A 228 -6.08 4.84 4.95
N ALA A 229 -5.16 4.86 5.93
CA ALA A 229 -5.37 5.54 7.21
C ALA A 229 -4.20 6.47 7.54
N ALA A 230 -4.48 7.60 8.19
CA ALA A 230 -3.41 8.50 8.67
C ALA A 230 -2.66 7.86 9.86
N LEU A 231 -1.34 8.03 9.87
CA LEU A 231 -0.47 7.59 10.95
C LEU A 231 0.05 8.79 11.75
N GLN A 232 0.10 8.64 13.07
CA GLN A 232 0.71 9.65 13.95
C GLN A 232 2.24 9.49 14.05
N SER A 233 2.75 8.27 13.85
CA SER A 233 4.17 7.92 13.88
C SER A 233 4.41 6.58 13.16
N LEU A 234 5.68 6.18 13.02
CA LEU A 234 6.07 4.84 12.57
C LEU A 234 6.03 3.78 13.68
N GLY A 235 5.33 4.05 14.80
CA GLY A 235 5.19 3.11 15.90
C GLY A 235 4.69 1.73 15.44
N GLY A 236 5.48 0.70 15.70
CA GLY A 236 5.19 -0.68 15.32
C GLY A 236 5.41 -1.01 13.83
N TYR A 237 5.94 -0.09 13.02
CA TYR A 237 6.46 -0.40 11.68
C TYR A 237 7.96 -0.69 11.76
N THR A 238 8.43 -1.56 10.89
CA THR A 238 9.86 -1.75 10.64
C THR A 238 10.34 -0.63 9.71
N PRO A 239 11.26 0.25 10.15
CA PRO A 239 11.78 1.33 9.31
C PRO A 239 12.49 0.78 8.07
N TRP A 240 12.12 1.30 6.91
CA TRP A 240 12.65 0.86 5.62
C TRP A 240 12.38 1.91 4.55
N SER A 241 13.44 2.53 4.02
CA SER A 241 13.34 3.57 2.99
C SER A 241 14.46 3.48 1.97
N GLY A 242 14.21 4.06 0.79
CA GLY A 242 15.19 4.24 -0.29
C GLY A 242 15.54 5.70 -0.58
N ALA A 243 14.98 6.61 0.20
CA ALA A 243 15.15 8.06 0.14
C ALA A 243 15.33 8.60 1.56
#